data_AF-A0A7S2LSJ5-F1
#
_entry.id   AF-A0A7S2LSJ5-F1
#
_cell.length_a   1.000
_cell.length_b   1.000
_cell.length_c   1.000
_cell.angle_alpha   90.00
_cell.angle_beta   90.00
_cell.angle_gamma   90.00
#
_symmetry.space_group_name_H-M   'P 1'
#
loop_
_entity.id
_entity.type
_entity.pdbx_description
1 polymer ?
#
loop_
_entity_poly.entity_id
_entity_poly.type
_entity_poly.pdbx_seq_one_letter_code
_entity_poly.pdbx_strand_id
1 'polypeptide(L)'
;AERKALPPARPLAQGRPRILVLHGRQSNENLVNFQLSGFKTALGKDVDISVLEGDHIWKYQEGFDGHDADGMSVQLSKGKDFKIWFRHSSDDRRGRIDFFQQMDPSVTVTYEGAEEAADKLLQAVAADRTDVVVALFEGTIVVHLAIAKLLESGRPVPWRLSVFFGPLCIRDDRLARPFAKARAPHPTVHVFGRSDEYYFYQRAAAGRTPPEDYYEAPLILEHPEGHQLPSPGQPHSKAVYDRIRAEVWFRCGLQDEAPAHVARPPKPTSMAIRDLNFMAPRKLRVLALCGGHSCQAVIKFQTNQLRTALGKDAAEWTFLEGTKDWTWYEGEPTVSEMEERIANGAQLKNWYMDKCKEVSPSKRLNRLKQFDPETVVEYEDVAGVVASLREYIMREGPFDVLMGFSQGCIMLHLLIGHLRSEEPGGRELYPERWQHARNTREDMPWRCSVFFSGMHIRDKRYFHFFDKKSTHPTVFVGGTEDEYYDYARDGFGNRPQEQYYVNPLVLSHGQSHEFPTVNPRAREIYDQVCAEIWRHC
;
A
#
# COMPACT_ATOMS: atom_id res chain seq x y z
N ALA A 1 -21.74 20.46 -9.59
CA ALA A 1 -21.58 21.83 -9.08
C ALA A 1 -20.75 22.60 -10.10
N GLU A 2 -21.33 23.58 -10.77
CA GLU A 2 -20.60 24.43 -11.72
C GLU A 2 -19.47 25.16 -11.00
N ARG A 3 -18.25 25.11 -11.55
CA ARG A 3 -17.09 25.81 -11.01
C ARG A 3 -17.41 27.32 -10.99
N LYS A 4 -17.49 27.95 -9.82
CA LYS A 4 -17.31 29.40 -9.73
C LYS A 4 -15.88 29.68 -10.16
N ALA A 5 -15.70 30.08 -11.42
CA ALA A 5 -14.39 30.47 -11.93
C ALA A 5 -13.84 31.59 -11.03
N LEU A 6 -12.65 31.39 -10.48
CA LEU A 6 -11.92 32.48 -9.85
C LEU A 6 -11.80 33.61 -10.88
N PRO A 7 -12.05 34.87 -10.49
CA PRO A 7 -12.01 35.98 -11.42
C PRO A 7 -10.65 36.04 -12.13
N PRO A 8 -10.60 36.41 -13.42
CA PRO A 8 -9.35 36.51 -14.15
C PRO A 8 -8.40 37.46 -13.42
N ALA A 9 -7.15 37.03 -13.25
CA ALA A 9 -6.13 37.87 -12.65
C ALA A 9 -5.93 39.11 -13.54
N ARG A 10 -5.67 40.28 -12.94
CA ARG A 10 -5.36 41.49 -13.70
C ARG A 10 -4.25 41.19 -14.72
N PRO A 11 -4.32 41.67 -15.97
CA PRO A 11 -3.25 41.46 -16.95
C PRO A 11 -1.88 41.85 -16.39
N LEU A 12 -0.82 41.16 -16.81
CA LEU A 12 0.53 41.60 -16.48
C LEU A 12 0.69 43.04 -16.98
N ALA A 13 1.03 43.96 -16.06
CA ALA A 13 1.12 45.40 -16.36
C ALA A 13 2.09 45.70 -17.52
N GLN A 14 3.08 44.83 -17.72
CA GLN A 14 3.88 44.58 -18.93
C GLN A 14 4.94 43.50 -18.56
N GLY A 15 5.43 42.73 -19.54
CA GLY A 15 6.58 41.82 -19.38
C GLY A 15 6.24 40.32 -19.37
N ARG A 16 7.30 39.50 -19.47
CA ARG A 16 7.26 38.03 -19.46
C ARG A 16 6.82 37.49 -18.10
N PRO A 17 6.09 36.34 -18.02
CA PRO A 17 5.85 35.67 -16.75
C PRO A 17 7.15 35.28 -16.07
N ARG A 18 7.25 35.56 -14.78
CA ARG A 18 8.37 35.17 -13.93
C ARG A 18 8.03 33.91 -13.15
N ILE A 19 8.82 32.86 -13.37
CA ILE A 19 8.62 31.53 -12.81
C ILE A 19 9.74 31.24 -11.83
N LEU A 20 9.40 31.06 -10.56
CA LEU A 20 10.32 30.63 -9.52
C LEU A 20 10.22 29.11 -9.35
N VAL A 21 11.34 28.39 -9.47
CA VAL A 21 11.38 26.93 -9.37
C VAL A 21 12.03 26.48 -8.07
N LEU A 22 11.40 25.56 -7.36
CA LEU A 22 11.95 24.83 -6.23
C LEU A 22 12.26 23.39 -6.64
N HIS A 23 13.51 22.98 -6.46
CA HIS A 23 13.96 21.63 -6.80
C HIS A 23 13.47 20.57 -5.79
N GLY A 24 13.59 19.29 -6.16
CA GLY A 24 13.33 18.17 -5.23
C GLY A 24 14.51 17.87 -4.32
N ARG A 25 14.35 16.87 -3.44
CA ARG A 25 15.45 16.33 -2.61
C ARG A 25 16.61 15.88 -3.49
N GLN A 26 17.83 15.96 -2.98
CA GLN A 26 19.04 15.47 -3.67
C GLN A 26 19.21 16.12 -5.06
N SER A 27 19.01 17.44 -5.12
CA SER A 27 19.12 18.20 -6.37
C SER A 27 19.81 19.54 -6.11
N ASN A 28 20.06 20.30 -7.18
CA ASN A 28 20.55 21.67 -7.12
C ASN A 28 20.14 22.42 -8.38
N GLU A 29 20.52 23.68 -8.50
CA GLU A 29 20.12 24.51 -9.63
C GLU A 29 20.56 23.96 -10.99
N ASN A 30 21.68 23.25 -11.08
CA ASN A 30 22.15 22.68 -12.34
C ASN A 30 21.29 21.49 -12.77
N LEU A 31 21.00 20.57 -11.83
CA LEU A 31 20.18 19.39 -12.10
C LEU A 31 18.75 19.77 -12.46
N VAL A 32 18.11 20.62 -11.65
CA VAL A 32 16.72 21.02 -11.93
C VAL A 32 16.62 21.77 -13.25
N ASN A 33 17.63 22.58 -13.61
CA ASN A 33 17.65 23.25 -14.91
C ASN A 33 17.72 22.28 -16.09
N PHE A 34 18.42 21.15 -15.93
CA PHE A 34 18.46 20.06 -16.92
C PHE A 34 17.13 19.31 -16.99
N GLN A 35 16.58 18.92 -15.83
CA GLN A 35 15.28 18.23 -15.72
C GLN A 35 14.16 19.04 -16.40
N LEU A 36 14.16 20.37 -16.22
CA LEU A 36 13.17 21.28 -16.80
C LEU A 36 13.30 21.49 -18.32
N SER A 37 14.17 20.79 -19.04
CA SER A 37 14.38 21.00 -20.48
C SER A 37 13.09 20.88 -21.31
N GLY A 38 12.27 19.85 -21.07
CA GLY A 38 10.97 19.68 -21.72
C GLY A 38 9.98 20.81 -21.39
N PHE A 39 9.92 21.18 -20.11
CA PHE A 39 9.09 22.28 -19.61
C PHE A 39 9.47 23.63 -20.24
N LYS A 40 10.77 23.97 -20.25
CA LYS A 40 11.32 25.18 -20.88
C LYS A 40 11.03 25.22 -22.38
N THR A 41 11.18 24.09 -23.06
CA THR A 41 10.87 23.98 -24.49
C THR A 41 9.40 24.30 -24.77
N ALA A 42 8.49 23.80 -23.93
CA ALA A 42 7.06 24.05 -24.08
C ALA A 42 6.66 25.51 -23.80
N LEU A 43 7.23 26.13 -22.75
CA LEU A 43 6.95 27.54 -22.44
C LEU A 43 7.62 28.51 -23.42
N GLY A 44 8.71 28.10 -24.09
CA GLY A 44 9.44 28.94 -25.03
C GLY A 44 10.28 30.02 -24.35
N LYS A 45 10.64 31.05 -25.12
CA LYS A 45 11.52 32.16 -24.68
C LYS A 45 10.76 33.32 -24.02
N ASP A 46 9.45 33.17 -23.86
CA ASP A 46 8.55 34.23 -23.40
C ASP A 46 8.34 34.22 -21.87
N VAL A 47 9.11 33.41 -21.14
CA VAL A 47 9.09 33.33 -19.68
C VAL A 47 10.50 33.54 -19.14
N ASP A 48 10.60 34.13 -17.95
CA ASP A 48 11.84 34.22 -17.19
C ASP A 48 11.78 33.17 -16.07
N ILE A 49 12.76 32.27 -16.02
CA ILE A 49 12.80 31.17 -15.06
C ILE A 49 14.01 31.36 -14.13
N SER A 50 13.77 31.40 -12.83
CA SER A 50 14.78 31.39 -11.78
C SER A 50 14.61 30.17 -10.88
N VAL A 51 15.70 29.77 -10.21
CA VAL A 51 15.69 28.64 -9.27
C VAL A 51 15.99 29.18 -7.87
N LEU A 52 15.21 28.74 -6.88
CA LEU A 52 15.52 28.92 -5.47
C LEU A 52 16.15 27.62 -4.95
N GLU A 53 17.32 27.71 -4.32
CA GLU A 53 18.00 26.53 -3.74
C GLU A 53 17.63 26.30 -2.28
N GLY A 54 17.61 25.04 -1.86
CA GLY A 54 17.53 24.63 -0.46
C GLY A 54 18.80 24.96 0.33
N ASP A 55 18.66 25.16 1.64
CA ASP A 55 19.77 25.61 2.50
C ASP A 55 20.63 24.47 3.05
N HIS A 56 20.12 23.24 3.06
CA HIS A 56 20.82 22.11 3.65
C HIS A 56 21.55 21.31 2.59
N ILE A 57 22.80 20.95 2.88
CA ILE A 57 23.55 19.99 2.05
C ILE A 57 23.01 18.59 2.30
N TRP A 58 22.59 17.92 1.24
CA TRP A 58 22.26 16.51 1.27
C TRP A 58 23.55 15.67 1.38
N LYS A 59 23.50 14.65 2.23
CA LYS A 59 24.56 13.65 2.35
C LYS A 59 23.90 12.28 2.37
N TYR A 60 24.42 11.37 1.55
CA TYR A 60 23.99 9.98 1.57
C TYR A 60 24.21 9.36 2.95
N GLN A 61 23.17 8.70 3.44
CA GLN A 61 23.18 7.93 4.67
C GLN A 61 22.82 6.49 4.35
N GLU A 62 23.82 5.60 4.41
CA GLU A 62 23.65 4.18 4.18
C GLU A 62 22.59 3.58 5.12
N GLY A 63 21.66 2.81 4.56
CA GLY A 63 20.55 2.20 5.30
C GLY A 63 19.39 3.17 5.63
N PHE A 64 19.55 4.47 5.37
CA PHE A 64 18.47 5.45 5.50
C PHE A 64 17.97 5.90 4.12
N ASP A 65 18.86 6.38 3.26
CA ASP A 65 18.54 6.74 1.89
C ASP A 65 18.42 5.48 1.02
N GLY A 66 17.50 5.51 0.03
CA GLY A 66 17.28 4.36 -0.85
C GLY A 66 18.41 4.13 -1.87
N HIS A 67 19.14 5.19 -2.23
CA HIS A 67 20.28 5.17 -3.15
C HIS A 67 21.11 6.45 -3.00
N ASP A 68 22.39 6.39 -3.38
CA ASP A 68 23.23 7.57 -3.55
C ASP A 68 22.97 8.24 -4.92
N ALA A 69 23.52 9.44 -5.15
CA ALA A 69 23.43 10.12 -6.43
C ALA A 69 24.12 9.31 -7.51
N ASP A 70 23.40 9.00 -8.58
CA ASP A 70 23.97 8.27 -9.71
C ASP A 70 25.04 9.11 -10.45
N GLY A 71 25.88 8.43 -11.24
CA GLY A 71 26.99 9.08 -11.94
C GLY A 71 26.57 10.20 -12.90
N MET A 72 25.40 10.10 -13.54
CA MET A 72 24.86 11.15 -14.40
C MET A 72 24.44 12.37 -13.57
N SER A 73 23.75 12.14 -12.46
CA SER A 73 23.38 13.20 -11.52
C SER A 73 24.60 13.94 -10.96
N VAL A 74 25.66 13.22 -10.57
CA VAL A 74 26.94 13.80 -10.14
C VAL A 74 27.60 14.62 -11.25
N GLN A 75 27.61 14.11 -12.49
CA GLN A 75 28.16 14.84 -13.63
C GLN A 75 27.38 16.13 -13.91
N LEU A 76 26.04 16.06 -13.90
CA LEU A 76 25.15 17.19 -14.15
C LEU A 76 25.21 18.24 -13.04
N SER A 77 25.60 17.86 -11.82
CA SER A 77 25.76 18.79 -10.69
C SER A 77 26.90 19.78 -10.93
N LYS A 78 27.86 19.45 -11.82
CA LYS A 78 29.07 20.21 -12.08
C LYS A 78 29.88 20.49 -10.79
N GLY A 79 29.91 19.51 -9.89
CA GLY A 79 30.65 19.59 -8.64
C GLY A 79 29.99 20.46 -7.55
N LYS A 80 28.75 20.93 -7.77
CA LYS A 80 27.97 21.58 -6.71
C LYS A 80 27.38 20.55 -5.77
N ASP A 81 27.23 20.94 -4.51
CA ASP A 81 26.53 20.13 -3.51
C ASP A 81 25.10 19.80 -3.97
N PHE A 82 24.62 18.62 -3.60
CA PHE A 82 23.20 18.32 -3.60
C PHE A 82 22.56 18.97 -2.37
N LYS A 83 21.35 19.51 -2.53
CA LYS A 83 20.63 20.25 -1.50
C LYS A 83 19.31 19.56 -1.15
N ILE A 84 18.86 19.81 0.07
CA ILE A 84 17.50 19.53 0.57
C ILE A 84 16.93 20.81 1.19
N TRP A 85 15.61 20.90 1.27
CA TRP A 85 14.92 22.06 1.82
C TRP A 85 14.85 22.05 3.34
N PHE A 86 14.73 20.87 3.93
CA PHE A 86 14.60 20.67 5.36
C PHE A 86 15.12 19.26 5.69
N ARG A 87 15.31 18.98 6.98
CA ARG A 87 15.52 17.61 7.46
C ARG A 87 14.21 17.06 7.96
N HIS A 88 14.13 15.75 8.06
CA HIS A 88 13.00 15.11 8.73
C HIS A 88 13.47 13.93 9.56
N SER A 89 12.65 13.62 10.56
CA SER A 89 12.80 12.47 11.43
C SER A 89 11.46 11.74 11.53
N SER A 90 11.51 10.47 11.96
CA SER A 90 10.31 9.68 12.19
C SER A 90 10.38 8.92 13.51
N ASP A 91 9.23 8.49 14.01
CA ASP A 91 9.14 7.62 15.18
C ASP A 91 9.28 6.12 14.83
N ASP A 92 9.64 5.79 13.58
CA ASP A 92 9.70 4.41 13.11
C ASP A 92 10.90 3.65 13.71
N ARG A 93 10.61 2.73 14.63
CA ARG A 93 11.62 1.90 15.31
C ARG A 93 12.04 0.65 14.53
N ARG A 94 11.47 0.42 13.33
CA ARG A 94 11.73 -0.80 12.55
C ARG A 94 13.02 -0.75 11.71
N GLY A 95 13.72 0.39 11.66
CA GLY A 95 14.98 0.53 10.90
C GLY A 95 14.81 0.36 9.39
N ARG A 96 13.64 0.74 8.84
CA ARG A 96 13.38 0.70 7.39
C ARG A 96 14.04 1.89 6.69
N ILE A 97 14.31 1.80 5.39
CA ILE A 97 14.72 2.98 4.61
C ILE A 97 13.64 4.06 4.66
N ASP A 98 14.07 5.32 4.55
CA ASP A 98 13.25 6.52 4.75
C ASP A 98 11.98 6.53 3.89
N PHE A 99 12.10 6.08 2.64
CA PHE A 99 10.99 5.90 1.72
C PHE A 99 9.78 5.19 2.36
N PHE A 100 9.99 4.05 3.00
CA PHE A 100 8.92 3.27 3.63
C PHE A 100 8.41 3.90 4.93
N GLN A 101 9.26 4.63 5.64
CA GLN A 101 8.86 5.38 6.83
C GLN A 101 7.84 6.46 6.46
N GLN A 102 8.13 7.23 5.40
CA GLN A 102 7.28 8.31 4.92
C GLN A 102 5.91 7.83 4.43
N MET A 103 5.85 6.65 3.81
CA MET A 103 4.61 6.11 3.26
C MET A 103 3.71 5.43 4.28
N ASP A 104 4.24 4.99 5.41
CA ASP A 104 3.47 4.25 6.40
C ASP A 104 2.61 5.21 7.25
N PRO A 105 1.28 5.17 7.15
CA PRO A 105 0.43 6.12 7.88
C PRO A 105 0.48 5.98 9.40
N SER A 106 0.98 4.86 9.94
CA SER A 106 1.17 4.73 11.39
C SER A 106 2.48 5.33 11.89
N VAL A 107 3.31 5.89 11.02
CA VAL A 107 4.58 6.56 11.37
C VAL A 107 4.37 8.06 11.47
N THR A 108 4.74 8.64 12.61
CA THR A 108 4.80 10.09 12.80
C THR A 108 6.06 10.62 12.14
N VAL A 109 5.94 11.66 11.33
CA VAL A 109 7.07 12.34 10.68
C VAL A 109 7.12 13.78 11.16
N THR A 110 8.31 14.26 11.50
CA THR A 110 8.55 15.65 11.90
C THR A 110 9.49 16.32 10.90
N TYR A 111 9.18 17.55 10.50
CA TYR A 111 10.04 18.34 9.63
C TYR A 111 10.82 19.39 10.43
N GLU A 112 12.14 19.42 10.24
CA GLU A 112 13.08 20.36 10.88
C GLU A 112 13.63 21.32 9.82
N GLY A 113 13.35 22.63 9.94
CA GLY A 113 13.78 23.64 8.96
C GLY A 113 12.75 23.95 7.86
N ALA A 114 11.63 23.23 7.82
CA ALA A 114 10.65 23.36 6.74
C ALA A 114 9.85 24.67 6.79
N GLU A 115 9.63 25.22 7.99
CA GLU A 115 8.99 26.51 8.15
C GLU A 115 9.88 27.67 7.69
N GLU A 116 11.18 27.57 7.95
CA GLU A 116 12.22 28.50 7.50
C GLU A 116 12.36 28.45 5.97
N ALA A 117 12.33 27.26 5.38
CA ALA A 117 12.29 27.09 3.93
C ALA A 117 11.04 27.77 3.31
N ALA A 118 9.88 27.64 3.97
CA ALA A 118 8.66 28.31 3.54
C ALA A 118 8.77 29.85 3.66
N ASP A 119 9.39 30.36 4.72
CA ASP A 119 9.63 31.79 4.89
C ASP A 119 10.60 32.31 3.83
N LYS A 120 11.65 31.56 3.50
CA LYS A 120 12.58 31.88 2.42
C LYS A 120 11.87 32.02 1.07
N LEU A 121 10.94 31.11 0.75
CA LEU A 121 10.11 31.22 -0.45
C LEU A 121 9.28 32.51 -0.43
N LEU A 122 8.59 32.80 0.68
CA LEU A 122 7.77 34.00 0.80
C LEU A 122 8.61 35.28 0.68
N GLN A 123 9.83 35.29 1.24
CA GLN A 123 10.78 36.39 1.10
C GLN A 123 11.24 36.55 -0.36
N ALA A 124 11.56 35.45 -1.06
CA ALA A 124 11.95 35.50 -2.47
C ALA A 124 10.84 36.08 -3.36
N VAL A 125 9.59 35.65 -3.14
CA VAL A 125 8.43 36.19 -3.89
C VAL A 125 8.11 37.64 -3.53
N ALA A 126 8.39 38.07 -2.29
CA ALA A 126 8.23 39.46 -1.90
C ALA A 126 9.33 40.37 -2.46
N ALA A 127 10.56 39.86 -2.57
CA ALA A 127 11.72 40.59 -3.06
C ALA A 127 11.70 40.75 -4.59
N ASP A 128 11.18 39.76 -5.30
CA ASP A 128 11.05 39.81 -6.76
C ASP A 128 9.68 39.33 -7.23
N ARG A 129 9.13 40.01 -8.24
CA ARG A 129 7.84 39.65 -8.84
C ARG A 129 7.89 38.19 -9.30
N THR A 130 7.05 37.36 -8.70
CA THR A 130 6.86 35.96 -9.10
C THR A 130 5.41 35.75 -9.52
N ASP A 131 5.21 35.33 -10.76
CA ASP A 131 3.87 35.08 -11.30
C ASP A 131 3.46 33.61 -11.12
N VAL A 132 4.42 32.69 -11.25
CA VAL A 132 4.20 31.24 -11.14
C VAL A 132 5.27 30.62 -10.25
N VAL A 133 4.86 29.72 -9.35
CA VAL A 133 5.78 28.89 -8.57
C VAL A 133 5.71 27.46 -9.10
N VAL A 134 6.84 26.90 -9.51
CA VAL A 134 6.97 25.50 -9.91
C VAL A 134 7.74 24.76 -8.83
N ALA A 135 7.27 23.61 -8.41
CA ALA A 135 7.96 22.81 -7.41
C ALA A 135 7.99 21.34 -7.77
N LEU A 136 9.13 20.70 -7.47
CA LEU A 136 9.37 19.29 -7.70
C LEU A 136 9.53 18.58 -6.36
N PHE A 137 8.86 17.44 -6.20
CA PHE A 137 9.02 16.53 -5.06
C PHE A 137 9.08 17.24 -3.70
N GLU A 138 10.20 17.21 -2.96
CA GLU A 138 10.36 17.88 -1.65
C GLU A 138 10.04 19.39 -1.69
N GLY A 139 10.39 20.10 -2.77
CA GLY A 139 10.05 21.51 -2.93
C GLY A 139 8.53 21.77 -2.93
N THR A 140 7.71 20.76 -3.24
CA THR A 140 6.24 20.91 -3.17
C THR A 140 5.75 21.09 -1.75
N ILE A 141 6.39 20.45 -0.76
CA ILE A 141 6.08 20.63 0.67
C ILE A 141 6.34 22.08 1.06
N VAL A 142 7.47 22.66 0.66
CA VAL A 142 7.80 24.07 0.95
C VAL A 142 6.71 25.02 0.44
N VAL A 143 6.23 24.82 -0.78
CA VAL A 143 5.15 25.63 -1.35
C VAL A 143 3.82 25.40 -0.62
N HIS A 144 3.49 24.14 -0.27
CA HIS A 144 2.29 23.85 0.52
C HIS A 144 2.34 24.57 1.88
N LEU A 145 3.49 24.54 2.56
CA LEU A 145 3.70 25.21 3.85
C LEU A 145 3.65 26.74 3.74
N ALA A 146 4.22 27.32 2.68
CA ALA A 146 4.12 28.76 2.44
C ALA A 146 2.66 29.20 2.24
N ILE A 147 1.88 28.43 1.48
CA ILE A 147 0.44 28.67 1.30
C ILE A 147 -0.30 28.47 2.64
N ALA A 148 0.04 27.44 3.41
CA ALA A 148 -0.54 27.18 4.71
C ALA A 148 -0.36 28.37 5.68
N LYS A 149 0.86 28.92 5.76
CA LYS A 149 1.18 30.13 6.54
C LYS A 149 0.38 31.36 6.07
N LEU A 150 0.18 31.51 4.77
CA LEU A 150 -0.64 32.61 4.22
C LEU A 150 -2.11 32.45 4.60
N LEU A 151 -2.67 31.24 4.49
CA LEU A 151 -4.05 30.94 4.91
C LEU A 151 -4.27 31.22 6.39
N GLU A 152 -3.36 30.77 7.26
CA GLU A 152 -3.46 31.02 8.70
C GLU A 152 -3.40 32.51 9.05
N SER A 153 -2.61 33.28 8.31
CA SER A 153 -2.52 34.73 8.47
C SER A 153 -3.63 35.51 7.73
N GLY A 154 -4.57 34.82 7.07
CA GLY A 154 -5.63 35.45 6.28
C GLY A 154 -5.12 36.24 5.08
N ARG A 155 -3.88 36.00 4.64
CA ARG A 155 -3.25 36.67 3.51
C ARG A 155 -3.48 35.87 2.22
N PRO A 156 -3.72 36.55 1.09
CA PRO A 156 -3.81 35.86 -0.19
C PRO A 156 -2.44 35.34 -0.64
N VAL A 157 -2.46 34.32 -1.50
CA VAL A 157 -1.25 33.84 -2.19
C VAL A 157 -0.75 34.92 -3.16
N PRO A 158 0.53 35.38 -3.05
CA PRO A 158 0.99 36.55 -3.82
C PRO A 158 1.38 36.23 -5.28
N TRP A 159 1.38 34.96 -5.68
CA TRP A 159 1.59 34.51 -7.06
C TRP A 159 0.30 33.91 -7.64
N ARG A 160 0.25 33.73 -8.96
CA ARG A 160 -0.99 33.44 -9.71
C ARG A 160 -1.29 31.96 -9.92
N LEU A 161 -0.25 31.12 -9.93
CA LEU A 161 -0.37 29.68 -10.18
C LEU A 161 0.75 28.90 -9.48
N SER A 162 0.42 27.75 -8.88
CA SER A 162 1.42 26.75 -8.47
C SER A 162 1.38 25.54 -9.40
N VAL A 163 2.54 25.05 -9.83
CA VAL A 163 2.68 23.81 -10.61
C VAL A 163 3.53 22.83 -9.82
N PHE A 164 2.98 21.66 -9.52
CA PHE A 164 3.63 20.63 -8.75
C PHE A 164 3.92 19.39 -9.60
N PHE A 165 5.16 18.93 -9.56
CA PHE A 165 5.56 17.66 -10.15
C PHE A 165 5.93 16.67 -9.03
N GLY A 166 5.26 15.52 -9.00
CA GLY A 166 5.38 14.55 -7.92
C GLY A 166 5.07 15.14 -6.53
N PRO A 167 3.92 15.83 -6.36
CA PRO A 167 3.60 16.52 -5.11
C PRO A 167 3.51 15.56 -3.93
N LEU A 168 4.14 15.91 -2.82
CA LEU A 168 4.08 15.15 -1.57
C LEU A 168 3.00 15.72 -0.63
N CYS A 169 2.32 14.84 0.12
CA CYS A 169 1.48 15.29 1.23
C CYS A 169 2.36 15.77 2.40
N ILE A 170 1.91 16.79 3.12
CA ILE A 170 2.54 17.24 4.36
C ILE A 170 2.32 16.15 5.42
N ARG A 171 3.41 15.53 5.92
CA ARG A 171 3.32 14.46 6.93
C ARG A 171 3.41 14.93 8.36
N ASP A 172 4.01 16.07 8.59
CA ASP A 172 4.01 16.70 9.90
C ASP A 172 2.60 17.24 10.20
N ASP A 173 1.85 16.53 11.06
CA ASP A 173 0.46 16.86 11.38
C ASP A 173 0.30 18.26 11.97
N ARG A 174 1.35 18.79 12.62
CA ARG A 174 1.36 20.16 13.14
C ARG A 174 1.25 21.17 12.00
N LEU A 175 1.97 20.90 10.91
CA LEU A 175 2.09 21.77 9.75
C LEU A 175 0.97 21.56 8.72
N ALA A 176 0.33 20.39 8.70
CA ALA A 176 -0.80 20.08 7.81
C ALA A 176 -2.14 20.71 8.27
N ARG A 177 -2.22 21.13 9.54
CA ARG A 177 -3.44 21.65 10.18
C ARG A 177 -4.20 22.72 9.38
N PRO A 178 -3.56 23.67 8.66
CA PRO A 178 -4.29 24.69 7.90
C PRO A 178 -5.20 24.10 6.83
N PHE A 179 -4.75 23.05 6.14
CA PHE A 179 -5.53 22.37 5.09
C PHE A 179 -6.62 21.46 5.65
N ALA A 180 -6.54 21.07 6.93
CA ALA A 180 -7.63 20.35 7.59
C ALA A 180 -8.85 21.24 7.86
N LYS A 181 -8.66 22.57 7.95
CA LYS A 181 -9.75 23.53 8.22
C LYS A 181 -10.50 23.93 6.95
N ALA A 182 -9.77 24.19 5.87
CA ALA A 182 -10.33 24.63 4.60
C ALA A 182 -9.39 24.32 3.45
N ARG A 183 -9.97 24.17 2.25
CA ARG A 183 -9.20 24.11 1.01
C ARG A 183 -8.74 25.50 0.62
N ALA A 184 -7.54 25.61 0.06
CA ALA A 184 -6.99 26.85 -0.43
C ALA A 184 -7.67 27.26 -1.75
N PRO A 185 -8.19 28.49 -1.88
CA PRO A 185 -8.74 29.01 -3.12
C PRO A 185 -7.61 29.51 -4.05
N HIS A 186 -6.59 28.68 -4.27
CA HIS A 186 -5.42 29.00 -5.10
C HIS A 186 -5.37 28.06 -6.32
N PRO A 187 -5.17 28.57 -7.54
CA PRO A 187 -5.02 27.72 -8.73
C PRO A 187 -3.76 26.85 -8.65
N THR A 188 -3.94 25.55 -8.89
CA THR A 188 -2.83 24.60 -8.91
C THR A 188 -2.91 23.63 -10.08
N VAL A 189 -1.75 23.21 -10.57
CA VAL A 189 -1.60 22.04 -11.45
C VAL A 189 -0.77 20.99 -10.72
N HIS A 190 -1.26 19.76 -10.66
CA HIS A 190 -0.55 18.63 -10.07
C HIS A 190 -0.26 17.59 -11.16
N VAL A 191 1.00 17.22 -11.30
CA VAL A 191 1.49 16.28 -12.32
C VAL A 191 2.06 15.06 -11.62
N PHE A 192 1.56 13.88 -11.96
CA PHE A 192 1.93 12.61 -11.35
C PHE A 192 2.46 11.61 -12.38
N GLY A 193 3.53 10.90 -12.03
CA GLY A 193 3.95 9.71 -12.76
C GLY A 193 3.15 8.50 -12.27
N ARG A 194 2.44 7.78 -13.14
CA ARG A 194 1.66 6.59 -12.74
C ARG A 194 2.55 5.43 -12.29
N SER A 195 3.78 5.42 -12.77
CA SER A 195 4.80 4.46 -12.34
C SER A 195 5.74 5.07 -11.30
N ASP A 196 5.38 6.19 -10.66
CA ASP A 196 6.11 6.77 -9.54
C ASP A 196 5.86 5.90 -8.29
N GLU A 197 6.89 5.56 -7.53
CA GLU A 197 6.77 4.76 -6.31
C GLU A 197 5.95 5.50 -5.25
N TYR A 198 5.94 6.82 -5.32
CA TYR A 198 5.11 7.68 -4.50
C TYR A 198 3.68 7.83 -5.05
N TYR A 199 3.35 7.38 -6.26
CA TYR A 199 2.07 7.69 -6.92
C TYR A 199 0.83 7.44 -6.05
N PHE A 200 0.71 6.24 -5.49
CA PHE A 200 -0.42 5.89 -4.62
C PHE A 200 -0.45 6.80 -3.40
N TYR A 201 0.69 6.99 -2.77
CA TYR A 201 0.82 7.84 -1.60
C TYR A 201 0.51 9.31 -1.92
N GLN A 202 0.98 9.85 -3.04
CA GLN A 202 0.71 11.24 -3.45
C GLN A 202 -0.77 11.47 -3.79
N ARG A 203 -1.51 10.45 -4.23
CA ARG A 203 -2.92 10.58 -4.67
C ARG A 203 -3.96 10.11 -3.65
N ALA A 204 -3.63 9.11 -2.85
CA ALA A 204 -4.48 8.54 -1.81
C ALA A 204 -4.06 8.95 -0.38
N ALA A 205 -2.85 9.50 -0.22
CA ALA A 205 -2.27 9.96 1.05
C ALA A 205 -2.23 8.92 2.16
N ALA A 206 -2.38 7.64 1.82
CA ALA A 206 -2.37 6.52 2.75
C ALA A 206 -3.26 6.74 3.99
N GLY A 207 -4.42 7.39 3.87
CA GLY A 207 -5.29 7.71 5.01
C GLY A 207 -5.13 9.13 5.57
N ARG A 208 -4.32 9.98 4.92
CA ARG A 208 -4.26 11.43 5.16
C ARG A 208 -4.96 12.19 4.04
N THR A 209 -4.88 13.52 4.06
CA THR A 209 -5.40 14.37 2.96
C THR A 209 -4.34 14.46 1.85
N PRO A 210 -4.64 14.03 0.60
CA PRO A 210 -3.67 14.12 -0.48
C PRO A 210 -3.47 15.57 -0.94
N PRO A 211 -2.28 15.92 -1.46
CA PRO A 211 -1.92 17.28 -1.83
C PRO A 211 -2.88 17.95 -2.81
N GLU A 212 -3.50 17.18 -3.71
CA GLU A 212 -4.54 17.70 -4.58
C GLU A 212 -5.81 18.16 -3.85
N ASP A 213 -6.15 17.56 -2.71
CA ASP A 213 -7.34 17.92 -1.94
C ASP A 213 -7.08 19.10 -0.99
N TYR A 214 -5.85 19.63 -0.92
CA TYR A 214 -5.54 20.90 -0.26
C TYR A 214 -6.16 22.10 -0.98
N TYR A 215 -6.56 21.94 -2.24
CA TYR A 215 -7.00 23.03 -3.12
C TYR A 215 -8.43 22.82 -3.60
N GLU A 216 -9.18 23.91 -3.83
CA GLU A 216 -10.60 23.81 -4.19
C GLU A 216 -10.85 23.15 -5.56
N ALA A 217 -9.98 23.40 -6.54
CA ALA A 217 -10.16 22.95 -7.91
C ALA A 217 -8.82 22.74 -8.64
N PRO A 218 -7.95 21.81 -8.16
CA PRO A 218 -6.68 21.53 -8.82
C PRO A 218 -6.92 20.98 -10.24
N LEU A 219 -6.01 21.30 -11.17
CA LEU A 219 -5.87 20.55 -12.42
C LEU A 219 -4.96 19.35 -12.16
N ILE A 220 -5.44 18.15 -12.46
CA ILE A 220 -4.70 16.90 -12.23
C ILE A 220 -4.28 16.31 -13.57
N LEU A 221 -2.98 16.10 -13.76
CA LEU A 221 -2.37 15.52 -14.96
C LEU A 221 -1.55 14.29 -14.57
N GLU A 222 -1.52 13.31 -15.46
CA GLU A 222 -0.76 12.07 -15.28
C GLU A 222 0.09 11.76 -16.50
N HIS A 223 1.23 11.12 -16.28
CA HIS A 223 2.08 10.53 -17.32
C HIS A 223 2.46 9.09 -16.94
N PRO A 224 2.83 8.21 -17.90
CA PRO A 224 3.08 6.79 -17.61
C PRO A 224 4.42 6.51 -16.89
N GLU A 225 5.30 7.50 -16.78
CA GLU A 225 6.67 7.32 -16.30
C GLU A 225 6.77 7.27 -14.77
N GLY A 226 7.99 7.08 -14.27
CA GLY A 226 8.32 6.96 -12.85
C GLY A 226 8.43 8.29 -12.09
N HIS A 227 9.26 8.30 -11.05
CA HIS A 227 9.56 9.48 -10.24
C HIS A 227 10.47 10.49 -10.99
N GLN A 228 9.93 11.07 -12.07
CA GLN A 228 10.65 12.02 -12.93
C GLN A 228 9.68 12.99 -13.61
N LEU A 229 10.22 14.07 -14.18
CA LEU A 229 9.43 14.94 -15.06
C LEU A 229 9.07 14.20 -16.36
N PRO A 230 7.92 14.51 -17.00
CA PRO A 230 7.55 13.91 -18.29
C PRO A 230 8.68 14.02 -19.32
N SER A 231 9.13 12.89 -19.86
CA SER A 231 10.30 12.82 -20.73
C SER A 231 10.10 13.62 -22.03
N PRO A 232 11.05 14.51 -22.41
CA PRO A 232 10.95 15.27 -23.65
C PRO A 232 10.83 14.35 -24.88
N GLY A 233 10.08 14.81 -25.90
CA GLY A 233 9.92 14.10 -27.17
C GLY A 233 8.83 13.03 -27.20
N GLN A 234 8.27 12.66 -26.05
CA GLN A 234 7.11 11.75 -26.01
C GLN A 234 5.80 12.49 -26.25
N PRO A 235 4.84 11.93 -27.03
CA PRO A 235 3.56 12.57 -27.29
C PRO A 235 2.76 12.89 -26.01
N HIS A 236 2.76 11.99 -25.02
CA HIS A 236 2.07 12.23 -23.74
C HIS A 236 2.70 13.37 -22.96
N SER A 237 4.03 13.47 -22.96
CA SER A 237 4.75 14.56 -22.28
C SER A 237 4.45 15.90 -22.92
N LYS A 238 4.39 15.96 -24.26
CA LYS A 238 3.98 17.17 -24.97
C LYS A 238 2.58 17.60 -24.55
N ALA A 239 1.62 16.68 -24.48
CA ALA A 239 0.26 16.99 -24.05
C ALA A 239 0.21 17.55 -22.62
N VAL A 240 0.97 16.96 -21.68
CA VAL A 240 1.10 17.47 -20.31
C VAL A 240 1.67 18.89 -20.30
N TYR A 241 2.79 19.14 -20.99
CA TYR A 241 3.42 20.46 -20.99
C TYR A 241 2.61 21.53 -21.74
N ASP A 242 1.97 21.20 -22.86
CA ASP A 242 1.06 22.10 -23.58
C ASP A 242 -0.09 22.53 -22.65
N ARG A 243 -0.63 21.58 -21.87
CA ARG A 243 -1.70 21.87 -20.92
C ARG A 243 -1.25 22.80 -19.79
N ILE A 244 -0.03 22.61 -19.26
CA ILE A 244 0.55 23.48 -18.24
C ILE A 244 0.80 24.87 -18.81
N ARG A 245 1.37 24.98 -20.02
CA ARG A 245 1.57 26.25 -20.72
C ARG A 245 0.26 27.02 -20.86
N ALA A 246 -0.82 26.35 -21.28
CA ALA A 246 -2.13 26.98 -21.41
C ALA A 246 -2.64 27.55 -20.06
N GLU A 247 -2.45 26.84 -18.94
CA GLU A 247 -2.77 27.39 -17.61
C GLU A 247 -1.87 28.58 -17.25
N VAL A 248 -0.56 28.50 -17.50
CA VAL A 248 0.35 29.62 -17.23
C VAL A 248 -0.09 30.87 -18.00
N TRP A 249 -0.40 30.73 -19.30
CA TRP A 249 -0.80 31.84 -20.16
C TRP A 249 -2.11 32.46 -19.68
N PHE A 250 -3.13 31.63 -19.41
CA PHE A 250 -4.41 32.11 -18.93
C PHE A 250 -4.31 32.81 -17.57
N ARG A 251 -3.62 32.20 -16.59
CA ARG A 251 -3.47 32.78 -15.24
C ARG A 251 -2.62 34.05 -15.24
N CYS A 252 -1.70 34.18 -16.18
CA CYS A 252 -0.93 35.40 -16.39
C CYS A 252 -1.65 36.43 -17.27
N GLY A 253 -2.86 36.17 -17.77
CA GLY A 253 -3.58 37.10 -18.64
C GLY A 253 -2.91 37.31 -20.01
N LEU A 254 -2.17 36.31 -20.49
CA LEU A 254 -1.59 36.24 -21.83
C LEU A 254 -2.50 35.53 -22.84
N GLN A 255 -3.61 34.98 -22.35
CA GLN A 255 -4.67 34.35 -23.14
C GLN A 255 -6.02 34.68 -22.48
N ASP A 256 -6.99 35.12 -23.27
CA ASP A 256 -8.31 35.54 -22.78
C ASP A 256 -9.21 34.33 -22.44
N GLU A 257 -9.14 33.29 -23.26
CA GLU A 257 -9.98 32.11 -23.10
C GLU A 257 -9.38 31.14 -22.08
N ALA A 258 -10.21 30.71 -21.12
CA ALA A 258 -9.84 29.67 -20.18
C ALA A 258 -9.54 28.36 -20.94
N PRO A 259 -8.45 27.65 -20.60
CA PRO A 259 -8.16 26.36 -21.22
C PRO A 259 -9.30 25.36 -20.99
N ALA A 260 -9.52 24.48 -21.96
CA ALA A 260 -10.57 23.46 -21.89
C ALA A 260 -10.49 22.65 -20.58
N HIS A 261 -11.67 22.32 -20.05
CA HIS A 261 -11.78 21.45 -18.89
C HIS A 261 -11.28 20.04 -19.25
N VAL A 262 -10.41 19.50 -18.41
CA VAL A 262 -9.92 18.12 -18.53
C VAL A 262 -10.53 17.30 -17.41
N ALA A 263 -11.02 16.09 -17.73
CA ALA A 263 -11.56 15.18 -16.73
C ALA A 263 -10.48 14.85 -15.70
N ARG A 264 -10.83 14.91 -14.40
CA ARG A 264 -9.93 14.51 -13.33
C ARG A 264 -9.69 13.00 -13.43
N PRO A 265 -8.44 12.53 -13.54
CA PRO A 265 -8.13 11.11 -13.45
C PRO A 265 -8.65 10.53 -12.12
N PRO A 266 -9.16 9.28 -12.10
CA PRO A 266 -9.57 8.65 -10.86
C PRO A 266 -8.38 8.51 -9.91
N LYS A 267 -8.62 8.57 -8.60
CA LYS A 267 -7.59 8.25 -7.61
C LYS A 267 -7.23 6.76 -7.71
N PRO A 268 -5.96 6.38 -7.48
CA PRO A 268 -5.59 4.99 -7.37
C PRO A 268 -6.27 4.37 -6.15
N THR A 269 -6.78 3.16 -6.31
CA THR A 269 -7.46 2.40 -5.25
C THR A 269 -6.51 1.47 -4.48
N SER A 270 -5.29 1.25 -5.00
CA SER A 270 -4.30 0.36 -4.41
C SER A 270 -2.86 0.82 -4.72
N MET A 271 -1.91 0.47 -3.86
CA MET A 271 -0.49 0.62 -4.17
C MET A 271 -0.10 -0.28 -5.35
N ALA A 272 0.74 0.23 -6.24
CA ALA A 272 1.44 -0.64 -7.17
C ALA A 272 2.52 -1.38 -6.38
N ILE A 273 2.34 -2.68 -6.15
CA ILE A 273 3.41 -3.51 -5.59
C ILE A 273 4.51 -3.58 -6.63
N ARG A 274 5.77 -3.44 -6.19
CA ARG A 274 6.90 -3.56 -7.10
C ARG A 274 7.55 -4.93 -6.96
N ASP A 275 8.02 -5.45 -8.09
CA ASP A 275 9.07 -6.45 -8.09
C ASP A 275 10.33 -5.81 -7.48
N LEU A 276 10.91 -6.42 -6.46
CA LEU A 276 12.06 -5.83 -5.74
C LEU A 276 13.34 -5.84 -6.57
N ASN A 277 13.41 -6.64 -7.64
CA ASN A 277 14.62 -6.81 -8.44
C ASN A 277 14.67 -5.76 -9.54
N PHE A 278 13.52 -5.47 -10.13
CA PHE A 278 13.40 -4.57 -11.29
C PHE A 278 12.65 -3.29 -10.98
N MET A 279 12.12 -3.15 -9.76
CA MET A 279 11.25 -2.05 -9.33
C MET A 279 10.04 -1.83 -10.25
N ALA A 280 9.67 -2.85 -11.02
CA ALA A 280 8.55 -2.82 -11.95
C ALA A 280 7.23 -3.08 -11.21
N PRO A 281 6.14 -2.36 -11.53
CA PRO A 281 4.82 -2.68 -11.01
C PRO A 281 4.43 -4.14 -11.28
N ARG A 282 3.93 -4.84 -10.26
CA ARG A 282 3.35 -6.19 -10.31
C ARG A 282 2.09 -6.26 -9.46
N LYS A 283 1.29 -7.30 -9.68
CA LYS A 283 0.10 -7.59 -8.87
C LYS A 283 0.50 -8.24 -7.54
N LEU A 284 -0.33 -8.07 -6.52
CA LEU A 284 -0.34 -8.91 -5.32
C LEU A 284 -0.43 -10.38 -5.74
N ARG A 285 0.32 -11.28 -5.12
CA ARG A 285 0.17 -12.73 -5.34
C ARG A 285 -0.41 -13.36 -4.10
N VAL A 286 -1.67 -13.82 -4.21
CA VAL A 286 -2.43 -14.40 -3.11
C VAL A 286 -2.53 -15.91 -3.31
N LEU A 287 -2.10 -16.68 -2.31
CA LEU A 287 -2.28 -18.13 -2.25
C LEU A 287 -3.43 -18.46 -1.29
N ALA A 288 -4.51 -19.03 -1.80
CA ALA A 288 -5.70 -19.38 -1.02
C ALA A 288 -5.82 -20.90 -0.82
N LEU A 289 -5.89 -21.32 0.44
CA LEU A 289 -6.08 -22.70 0.87
C LEU A 289 -7.56 -22.94 1.18
N CYS A 290 -8.20 -23.88 0.49
CA CYS A 290 -9.61 -24.20 0.74
C CYS A 290 -9.85 -24.80 2.13
N GLY A 291 -11.12 -24.87 2.55
CA GLY A 291 -11.53 -25.62 3.74
C GLY A 291 -11.43 -27.13 3.58
N GLY A 292 -11.79 -27.85 4.64
CA GLY A 292 -12.12 -29.26 4.53
C GLY A 292 -13.38 -29.42 3.66
N HIS A 293 -13.53 -30.59 3.06
CA HIS A 293 -14.71 -30.92 2.24
C HIS A 293 -14.92 -29.92 1.09
N SER A 294 -13.82 -29.43 0.51
CA SER A 294 -13.85 -28.34 -0.48
C SER A 294 -12.96 -28.64 -1.67
N CYS A 295 -12.95 -27.75 -2.66
CA CYS A 295 -12.10 -27.84 -3.83
C CYS A 295 -11.74 -26.43 -4.34
N GLN A 296 -10.85 -26.35 -5.34
CA GLN A 296 -10.42 -25.08 -5.91
C GLN A 296 -11.58 -24.21 -6.42
N ALA A 297 -12.61 -24.82 -7.02
CA ALA A 297 -13.77 -24.09 -7.53
C ALA A 297 -14.57 -23.40 -6.41
N VAL A 298 -14.77 -24.11 -5.28
CA VAL A 298 -15.51 -23.62 -4.13
C VAL A 298 -14.78 -22.45 -3.46
N ILE A 299 -13.50 -22.60 -3.14
CA ILE A 299 -12.74 -21.50 -2.50
C ILE A 299 -12.61 -20.28 -3.42
N LYS A 300 -12.49 -20.49 -4.74
CA LYS A 300 -12.48 -19.40 -5.73
C LYS A 300 -13.79 -18.63 -5.76
N PHE A 301 -14.92 -19.30 -5.55
CA PHE A 301 -16.23 -18.66 -5.42
C PHE A 301 -16.36 -17.93 -4.08
N GLN A 302 -16.05 -18.60 -2.96
CA GLN A 302 -16.16 -18.04 -1.61
C GLN A 302 -15.34 -16.75 -1.43
N THR A 303 -14.18 -16.66 -2.08
CA THR A 303 -13.29 -15.49 -2.03
C THR A 303 -13.71 -14.32 -2.94
N ASN A 304 -14.80 -14.42 -3.71
CA ASN A 304 -15.14 -13.44 -4.75
C ASN A 304 -15.35 -12.00 -4.21
N GLN A 305 -15.93 -11.85 -3.01
CA GLN A 305 -16.11 -10.52 -2.41
C GLN A 305 -14.79 -9.89 -2.00
N LEU A 306 -13.89 -10.65 -1.34
CA LEU A 306 -12.55 -10.17 -1.01
C LEU A 306 -11.75 -9.84 -2.27
N ARG A 307 -11.82 -10.67 -3.32
CA ARG A 307 -11.19 -10.42 -4.62
C ARG A 307 -11.68 -9.12 -5.26
N THR A 308 -12.97 -8.84 -5.13
CA THR A 308 -13.57 -7.59 -5.62
C THR A 308 -13.11 -6.39 -4.80
N ALA A 309 -13.07 -6.52 -3.47
CA ALA A 309 -12.63 -5.47 -2.56
C ALA A 309 -11.14 -5.11 -2.73
N LEU A 310 -10.28 -6.11 -2.93
CA LEU A 310 -8.86 -5.89 -3.25
C LEU A 310 -8.64 -5.22 -4.60
N GLY A 311 -9.59 -5.38 -5.53
CA GLY A 311 -9.52 -4.89 -6.90
C GLY A 311 -9.11 -5.99 -7.87
N LYS A 312 -9.90 -6.17 -8.94
CA LYS A 312 -9.71 -7.24 -9.95
C LYS A 312 -8.32 -7.25 -10.60
N ASP A 313 -7.72 -6.07 -10.74
CA ASP A 313 -6.41 -5.89 -11.36
C ASP A 313 -5.27 -5.72 -10.35
N ALA A 314 -5.58 -5.68 -9.05
CA ALA A 314 -4.58 -5.47 -8.02
C ALA A 314 -3.89 -6.79 -7.60
N ALA A 315 -4.55 -7.93 -7.79
CA ALA A 315 -4.09 -9.22 -7.28
C ALA A 315 -4.27 -10.39 -8.27
N GLU A 316 -3.26 -11.26 -8.33
CA GLU A 316 -3.25 -12.60 -8.91
C GLU A 316 -3.55 -13.62 -7.81
N TRP A 317 -4.40 -14.60 -8.13
CA TRP A 317 -4.91 -15.56 -7.16
C TRP A 317 -4.58 -16.98 -7.60
N THR A 318 -3.95 -17.72 -6.70
CA THR A 318 -3.70 -19.15 -6.80
C THR A 318 -4.53 -19.86 -5.75
N PHE A 319 -5.26 -20.91 -6.16
CA PHE A 319 -6.12 -21.68 -5.27
C PHE A 319 -5.56 -23.09 -5.12
N LEU A 320 -5.41 -23.54 -3.88
CA LEU A 320 -5.01 -24.92 -3.57
C LEU A 320 -6.11 -25.62 -2.77
N GLU A 321 -6.18 -26.92 -3.01
CA GLU A 321 -7.03 -27.84 -2.29
C GLU A 321 -6.22 -28.92 -1.58
N GLY A 322 -6.87 -29.61 -0.64
CA GLY A 322 -6.26 -30.69 0.10
C GLY A 322 -5.89 -31.89 -0.78
N THR A 323 -5.07 -32.80 -0.25
CA THR A 323 -4.59 -33.97 -0.98
C THR A 323 -5.37 -35.24 -0.67
N LYS A 324 -6.27 -35.23 0.33
CA LYS A 324 -7.04 -36.39 0.77
C LYS A 324 -8.44 -36.34 0.19
N ASP A 325 -8.90 -37.43 -0.39
CA ASP A 325 -10.28 -37.52 -0.88
C ASP A 325 -11.25 -37.46 0.31
N TRP A 326 -12.22 -36.55 0.22
CA TRP A 326 -13.32 -36.57 1.15
C TRP A 326 -14.27 -37.72 0.81
N THR A 327 -14.64 -38.47 1.84
CA THR A 327 -15.71 -39.46 1.78
C THR A 327 -16.71 -39.13 2.88
N TRP A 328 -17.98 -39.00 2.51
CA TRP A 328 -19.04 -38.76 3.49
C TRP A 328 -19.25 -40.00 4.36
N TYR A 329 -19.47 -39.78 5.66
CA TYR A 329 -19.93 -40.79 6.59
C TYR A 329 -20.93 -40.18 7.59
N GLU A 330 -21.69 -41.04 8.26
CA GLU A 330 -22.74 -40.61 9.18
C GLU A 330 -22.18 -39.73 10.30
N GLY A 331 -22.73 -38.51 10.42
CA GLY A 331 -22.31 -37.51 11.41
C GLY A 331 -21.39 -36.42 10.86
N GLU A 332 -20.90 -36.53 9.63
CA GLU A 332 -20.20 -35.42 8.95
C GLU A 332 -21.19 -34.37 8.43
N PRO A 333 -20.78 -33.09 8.38
CA PRO A 333 -21.53 -32.06 7.68
C PRO A 333 -21.82 -32.48 6.24
N THR A 334 -23.07 -32.35 5.83
CA THR A 334 -23.45 -32.48 4.42
C THR A 334 -23.03 -31.23 3.67
N VAL A 335 -22.41 -31.41 2.52
CA VAL A 335 -22.05 -30.31 1.62
C VAL A 335 -23.34 -29.58 1.20
N SER A 336 -23.31 -28.26 1.16
CA SER A 336 -24.48 -27.51 0.74
C SER A 336 -24.78 -27.72 -0.75
N GLU A 337 -26.05 -27.65 -1.16
CA GLU A 337 -26.44 -27.73 -2.59
C GLU A 337 -25.68 -26.69 -3.45
N MET A 338 -25.37 -25.54 -2.87
CA MET A 338 -24.60 -24.49 -3.53
C MET A 338 -23.15 -24.94 -3.79
N GLU A 339 -22.48 -25.52 -2.80
CA GLU A 339 -21.12 -26.01 -2.93
C GLU A 339 -21.03 -27.20 -3.90
N GLU A 340 -21.99 -28.13 -3.86
CA GLU A 340 -22.07 -29.23 -4.83
C GLU A 340 -22.20 -28.69 -6.26
N ARG A 341 -23.07 -27.70 -6.46
CA ARG A 341 -23.25 -27.05 -7.76
C ARG A 341 -21.99 -26.32 -8.23
N ILE A 342 -21.27 -25.65 -7.32
CA ILE A 342 -20.02 -24.95 -7.66
C ILE A 342 -18.90 -25.94 -7.96
N ALA A 343 -18.81 -27.03 -7.19
CA ALA A 343 -17.86 -28.11 -7.40
C ALA A 343 -18.09 -28.82 -8.74
N ASN A 344 -19.33 -28.83 -9.23
CA ASN A 344 -19.70 -29.37 -10.54
C ASN A 344 -19.19 -30.81 -10.74
N GLY A 345 -19.39 -31.64 -9.72
CA GLY A 345 -18.96 -33.04 -9.69
C GLY A 345 -17.47 -33.27 -9.41
N ALA A 346 -16.68 -32.23 -9.12
CA ALA A 346 -15.29 -32.40 -8.68
C ALA A 346 -15.21 -33.11 -7.32
N GLN A 347 -14.22 -33.99 -7.15
CA GLN A 347 -13.94 -34.65 -5.88
C GLN A 347 -13.53 -33.62 -4.82
N LEU A 348 -14.31 -33.50 -3.76
CA LEU A 348 -13.98 -32.66 -2.61
C LEU A 348 -12.82 -33.26 -1.83
N LYS A 349 -12.02 -32.39 -1.22
CA LYS A 349 -10.76 -32.75 -0.59
C LYS A 349 -10.68 -32.26 0.84
N ASN A 350 -9.90 -33.00 1.63
CA ASN A 350 -9.43 -32.63 2.96
C ASN A 350 -7.92 -32.44 2.94
N TRP A 351 -7.42 -31.56 3.80
CA TRP A 351 -5.98 -31.37 3.97
C TRP A 351 -5.38 -32.52 4.78
N TYR A 352 -6.10 -32.96 5.79
CA TYR A 352 -5.76 -34.10 6.63
C TYR A 352 -7.05 -34.81 7.05
N MET A 353 -6.92 -36.05 7.47
CA MET A 353 -7.99 -36.75 8.19
C MET A 353 -7.65 -36.70 9.67
N ASP A 354 -8.65 -36.58 10.54
CA ASP A 354 -8.47 -36.61 11.98
C ASP A 354 -8.93 -37.94 12.58
N LYS A 355 -8.18 -38.41 13.59
CA LYS A 355 -8.50 -39.58 14.40
C LYS A 355 -8.77 -39.14 15.82
N CYS A 356 -10.02 -39.30 16.26
CA CYS A 356 -10.40 -39.14 17.66
C CYS A 356 -10.09 -40.44 18.42
N LYS A 357 -9.14 -40.39 19.36
CA LYS A 357 -8.86 -41.47 20.32
C LYS A 357 -9.62 -41.21 21.62
N GLU A 358 -10.48 -42.15 21.99
CA GLU A 358 -11.18 -42.16 23.27
C GLU A 358 -10.60 -43.27 24.17
N VAL A 359 -10.66 -43.06 25.48
CA VAL A 359 -10.23 -44.06 26.49
C VAL A 359 -11.09 -45.33 26.45
N SER A 360 -12.33 -45.22 25.96
CA SER A 360 -13.22 -46.36 25.72
C SER A 360 -13.90 -46.22 24.35
N PRO A 361 -14.19 -47.33 23.64
CA PRO A 361 -14.89 -47.25 22.35
C PRO A 361 -16.28 -46.62 22.53
N SER A 362 -16.48 -45.38 22.10
CA SER A 362 -17.79 -44.74 22.12
C SER A 362 -18.40 -44.65 20.72
N LYS A 363 -19.72 -44.87 20.66
CA LYS A 363 -20.55 -44.69 19.47
C LYS A 363 -20.93 -43.22 19.22
N ARG A 364 -20.31 -42.26 19.92
CA ARG A 364 -20.58 -40.83 19.67
C ARG A 364 -20.22 -40.48 18.23
N LEU A 365 -20.98 -39.56 17.65
CA LEU A 365 -20.66 -38.98 16.34
C LEU A 365 -19.32 -38.22 16.41
N ASN A 366 -18.53 -38.23 15.33
CA ASN A 366 -17.23 -37.55 15.29
C ASN A 366 -17.35 -36.07 15.62
N ARG A 367 -18.40 -35.38 15.15
CA ARG A 367 -18.71 -34.00 15.54
C ARG A 367 -18.71 -33.79 17.06
N LEU A 368 -19.35 -34.67 17.82
CA LEU A 368 -19.40 -34.55 19.29
C LEU A 368 -18.04 -34.79 19.93
N LYS A 369 -17.22 -35.68 19.34
CA LYS A 369 -15.85 -35.97 19.80
C LYS A 369 -14.92 -34.77 19.56
N GLN A 370 -15.10 -34.08 18.43
CA GLN A 370 -14.30 -32.93 18.05
C GLN A 370 -14.39 -31.80 19.09
N PHE A 371 -15.61 -31.53 19.58
CA PHE A 371 -15.91 -30.50 20.60
C PHE A 371 -15.74 -30.98 22.05
N ASP A 372 -15.21 -32.18 22.29
CA ASP A 372 -14.97 -32.69 23.65
C ASP A 372 -13.50 -32.47 24.06
N PRO A 373 -13.22 -31.68 25.11
CA PRO A 373 -11.85 -31.41 25.56
C PRO A 373 -11.09 -32.64 26.04
N GLU A 374 -11.78 -33.68 26.48
CA GLU A 374 -11.15 -34.93 26.93
C GLU A 374 -10.80 -35.86 25.78
N THR A 375 -11.34 -35.64 24.58
CA THR A 375 -11.01 -36.44 23.39
C THR A 375 -9.61 -36.06 22.89
N VAL A 376 -8.76 -37.05 22.62
CA VAL A 376 -7.46 -36.81 21.97
C VAL A 376 -7.66 -36.86 20.46
N VAL A 377 -7.36 -35.76 19.77
CA VAL A 377 -7.46 -35.66 18.31
C VAL A 377 -6.05 -35.71 17.72
N GLU A 378 -5.83 -36.58 16.74
CA GLU A 378 -4.58 -36.66 15.98
C GLU A 378 -4.84 -36.46 14.50
N TYR A 379 -4.04 -35.62 13.86
CA TYR A 379 -4.12 -35.38 12.43
C TYR A 379 -3.21 -36.34 11.66
N GLU A 380 -3.72 -36.89 10.56
CA GLU A 380 -2.98 -37.81 9.70
C GLU A 380 -2.19 -37.09 8.61
N ASP A 381 -0.96 -37.54 8.38
CA ASP A 381 -0.10 -37.11 7.27
C ASP A 381 0.16 -35.59 7.18
N VAL A 382 0.01 -34.85 8.29
CA VAL A 382 0.25 -33.41 8.33
C VAL A 382 1.67 -33.05 7.89
N ALA A 383 2.67 -33.85 8.28
CA ALA A 383 4.06 -33.59 7.92
C ALA A 383 4.27 -33.59 6.41
N GLY A 384 3.70 -34.56 5.69
CA GLY A 384 3.77 -34.62 4.23
C GLY A 384 3.10 -33.41 3.58
N VAL A 385 1.91 -33.04 4.06
CA VAL A 385 1.15 -31.90 3.53
C VAL A 385 1.88 -30.57 3.77
N VAL A 386 2.43 -30.34 4.97
CA VAL A 386 3.23 -29.15 5.28
C VAL A 386 4.48 -29.07 4.40
N ALA A 387 5.17 -30.20 4.20
CA ALA A 387 6.34 -30.25 3.32
C ALA A 387 5.97 -29.90 1.86
N SER A 388 4.87 -30.44 1.34
CA SER A 388 4.37 -30.12 -0.01
C SER A 388 3.97 -28.65 -0.14
N LEU A 389 3.30 -28.07 0.86
CA LEU A 389 2.96 -26.64 0.86
C LEU A 389 4.20 -25.76 0.86
N ARG A 390 5.19 -26.09 1.71
CA ARG A 390 6.47 -25.39 1.74
C ARG A 390 7.16 -25.45 0.38
N GLU A 391 7.28 -26.63 -0.22
CA GLU A 391 7.90 -26.79 -1.54
C GLU A 391 7.15 -25.96 -2.60
N TYR A 392 5.82 -26.02 -2.61
CA TYR A 392 5.01 -25.24 -3.54
C TYR A 392 5.22 -23.74 -3.39
N ILE A 393 5.22 -23.21 -2.17
CA ILE A 393 5.47 -21.78 -1.89
C ILE A 393 6.86 -21.38 -2.38
N MET A 394 7.86 -22.22 -2.11
CA MET A 394 9.24 -21.97 -2.52
C MET A 394 9.41 -22.04 -4.04
N ARG A 395 8.68 -22.91 -4.74
CA ARG A 395 8.75 -23.07 -6.19
C ARG A 395 7.92 -22.04 -6.96
N GLU A 396 6.71 -21.75 -6.50
CA GLU A 396 5.72 -20.96 -7.26
C GLU A 396 5.59 -19.51 -6.78
N GLY A 397 6.07 -19.17 -5.58
CA GLY A 397 6.12 -17.78 -5.05
C GLY A 397 6.95 -16.79 -5.89
N PRO A 398 7.29 -15.59 -5.40
CA PRO A 398 6.88 -15.07 -4.09
C PRO A 398 5.36 -14.93 -4.01
N PHE A 399 4.82 -15.22 -2.83
CA PHE A 399 3.44 -14.89 -2.49
C PHE A 399 3.48 -13.73 -1.49
N ASP A 400 2.56 -12.77 -1.62
CA ASP A 400 2.46 -11.65 -0.69
C ASP A 400 1.52 -12.00 0.47
N VAL A 401 0.45 -12.73 0.17
CA VAL A 401 -0.59 -13.10 1.12
C VAL A 401 -0.86 -14.59 1.01
N LEU A 402 -0.90 -15.26 2.15
CA LEU A 402 -1.52 -16.58 2.27
C LEU A 402 -2.86 -16.43 2.98
N MET A 403 -3.87 -17.11 2.49
CA MET A 403 -5.18 -17.15 3.13
C MET A 403 -5.63 -18.59 3.33
N GLY A 404 -6.30 -18.85 4.44
CA GLY A 404 -6.97 -20.13 4.70
C GLY A 404 -8.44 -19.93 5.00
N PHE A 405 -9.24 -20.94 4.69
CA PHE A 405 -10.58 -21.12 5.23
C PHE A 405 -10.62 -22.42 6.04
N SER A 406 -11.24 -22.45 7.23
CA SER A 406 -11.49 -23.69 7.99
C SER A 406 -10.23 -24.57 8.16
N GLN A 407 -10.19 -25.84 7.68
CA GLN A 407 -8.97 -26.68 7.72
C GLN A 407 -7.74 -26.03 7.06
N GLY A 408 -7.93 -25.21 6.02
CA GLY A 408 -6.85 -24.44 5.40
C GLY A 408 -6.19 -23.47 6.37
N CYS A 409 -6.93 -22.93 7.35
CA CYS A 409 -6.36 -22.14 8.45
C CYS A 409 -5.47 -22.98 9.36
N ILE A 410 -5.89 -24.20 9.71
CA ILE A 410 -5.10 -25.13 10.53
C ILE A 410 -3.79 -25.47 9.82
N MET A 411 -3.84 -25.77 8.51
CA MET A 411 -2.62 -26.00 7.73
C MET A 411 -1.72 -24.77 7.68
N LEU A 412 -2.27 -23.57 7.59
CA LEU A 412 -1.49 -22.34 7.61
C LEU A 412 -0.84 -22.10 8.97
N HIS A 413 -1.52 -22.39 10.09
CA HIS A 413 -0.91 -22.38 11.42
C HIS A 413 0.26 -23.37 11.49
N LEU A 414 0.03 -24.63 11.10
CA LEU A 414 1.04 -25.70 11.14
C LEU A 414 2.26 -25.36 10.27
N LEU A 415 2.03 -24.80 9.08
CA LEU A 415 3.09 -24.34 8.19
C LEU A 415 3.92 -23.22 8.84
N ILE A 416 3.27 -22.21 9.42
CA ILE A 416 3.98 -21.14 10.14
C ILE A 416 4.79 -21.74 11.29
N GLY A 417 4.16 -22.55 12.13
CA GLY A 417 4.82 -23.23 13.25
C GLY A 417 6.06 -24.01 12.83
N HIS A 418 5.92 -24.82 11.78
CA HIS A 418 7.00 -25.62 11.21
C HIS A 418 8.15 -24.74 10.69
N LEU A 419 7.86 -23.70 9.90
CA LEU A 419 8.88 -22.77 9.36
C LEU A 419 9.65 -22.04 10.46
N ARG A 420 9.01 -21.75 11.59
CA ARG A 420 9.67 -21.13 12.76
C ARG A 420 10.54 -22.10 13.54
N SER A 421 10.20 -23.40 13.51
CA SER A 421 10.90 -24.43 14.28
C SER A 421 12.19 -24.93 13.62
N GLU A 422 12.31 -24.79 12.30
CA GLU A 422 13.48 -25.23 11.54
C GLU A 422 14.44 -24.07 11.23
N GLU A 423 15.70 -24.38 10.92
CA GLU A 423 16.55 -23.39 10.25
C GLU A 423 16.01 -23.16 8.83
N PRO A 424 15.96 -21.91 8.36
CA PRO A 424 15.58 -21.60 6.98
C PRO A 424 16.43 -22.38 5.96
N GLY A 425 15.85 -23.43 5.36
CA GLY A 425 16.47 -24.26 4.33
C GLY A 425 15.92 -23.98 2.93
N GLY A 426 16.61 -24.48 1.90
CA GLY A 426 16.19 -24.35 0.49
C GLY A 426 16.92 -23.28 -0.32
N ARG A 427 17.86 -22.53 0.30
CA ARG A 427 18.73 -21.57 -0.40
C ARG A 427 19.53 -22.21 -1.53
N GLU A 428 20.03 -23.42 -1.32
CA GLU A 428 20.79 -24.20 -2.31
C GLU A 428 19.93 -24.54 -3.55
N LEU A 429 18.63 -24.77 -3.34
CA LEU A 429 17.69 -25.21 -4.38
C LEU A 429 17.05 -24.02 -5.10
N TYR A 430 16.86 -22.89 -4.41
CA TYR A 430 16.20 -21.70 -4.93
C TYR A 430 17.00 -20.42 -4.62
N PRO A 431 18.26 -20.31 -5.09
CA PRO A 431 19.18 -19.25 -4.68
C PRO A 431 18.70 -17.84 -5.08
N GLU A 432 18.05 -17.71 -6.23
CA GLU A 432 17.52 -16.43 -6.74
C GLU A 432 16.41 -15.86 -5.84
N ARG A 433 15.68 -16.73 -5.12
CA ARG A 433 14.60 -16.29 -4.22
C ARG A 433 15.11 -15.84 -2.86
N TRP A 434 16.26 -16.34 -2.44
CA TRP A 434 16.82 -16.05 -1.13
C TRP A 434 17.35 -14.61 -1.00
N GLN A 435 17.59 -13.95 -2.13
CA GLN A 435 18.07 -12.56 -2.15
C GLN A 435 16.98 -11.55 -1.76
N HIS A 436 15.71 -11.93 -1.84
CA HIS A 436 14.57 -11.00 -1.73
C HIS A 436 13.48 -11.44 -0.75
N ALA A 437 13.54 -12.68 -0.27
CA ALA A 437 12.50 -13.25 0.55
C ALA A 437 12.83 -13.14 2.04
N ARG A 438 11.81 -12.71 2.79
CA ARG A 438 11.64 -12.89 4.23
C ARG A 438 11.71 -14.38 4.55
N ASN A 439 12.90 -14.91 4.83
CA ASN A 439 13.11 -16.33 5.09
C ASN A 439 13.93 -16.49 6.37
N THR A 440 13.40 -15.96 7.48
CA THR A 440 13.98 -16.16 8.81
C THR A 440 13.01 -16.95 9.68
N ARG A 441 13.45 -17.39 10.85
CA ARG A 441 12.54 -18.02 11.81
C ARG A 441 11.41 -17.12 12.30
N GLU A 442 11.49 -15.81 12.11
CA GLU A 442 10.43 -14.88 12.53
C GLU A 442 9.77 -14.16 11.34
N ASP A 443 10.34 -14.28 10.14
CA ASP A 443 9.83 -13.69 8.91
C ASP A 443 9.46 -14.78 7.90
N MET A 444 8.16 -14.93 7.64
CA MET A 444 7.63 -15.89 6.67
C MET A 444 7.93 -15.48 5.22
N PRO A 445 7.98 -16.42 4.25
CA PRO A 445 8.20 -16.12 2.82
C PRO A 445 7.10 -15.28 2.16
N TRP A 446 6.06 -14.91 2.92
CA TRP A 446 4.98 -14.02 2.55
C TRP A 446 4.76 -12.98 3.66
N ARG A 447 3.94 -11.96 3.39
CA ARG A 447 3.91 -10.74 4.22
C ARG A 447 2.76 -10.69 5.21
N CYS A 448 1.61 -11.30 4.90
CA CYS A 448 0.42 -11.33 5.75
C CYS A 448 -0.32 -12.67 5.61
N SER A 449 -0.87 -13.19 6.70
CA SER A 449 -1.79 -14.34 6.67
C SER A 449 -3.21 -13.93 7.04
N VAL A 450 -4.21 -14.41 6.28
CA VAL A 450 -5.62 -14.15 6.57
C VAL A 450 -6.37 -15.46 6.84
N PHE A 451 -7.07 -15.53 7.97
CA PHE A 451 -7.76 -16.72 8.46
C PHE A 451 -9.26 -16.47 8.48
N PHE A 452 -10.01 -17.14 7.62
CA PHE A 452 -11.48 -17.11 7.61
C PHE A 452 -12.05 -18.37 8.26
N SER A 453 -12.88 -18.19 9.29
CA SER A 453 -13.43 -19.28 10.11
C SER A 453 -12.34 -20.26 10.55
N GLY A 454 -11.21 -19.70 10.97
CA GLY A 454 -10.07 -20.46 11.44
C GLY A 454 -10.37 -21.17 12.75
N MET A 455 -9.78 -22.35 12.91
CA MET A 455 -9.85 -23.17 14.10
C MET A 455 -8.47 -23.31 14.72
N HIS A 456 -8.40 -23.41 16.05
CA HIS A 456 -7.14 -23.68 16.73
C HIS A 456 -6.68 -25.14 16.45
N ILE A 457 -5.37 -25.38 16.51
CA ILE A 457 -4.81 -26.75 16.37
C ILE A 457 -5.16 -27.58 17.60
N ARG A 458 -5.81 -28.73 17.40
CA ARG A 458 -6.18 -29.65 18.49
C ARG A 458 -5.23 -30.81 18.72
N ASP A 459 -4.42 -31.12 17.72
CA ASP A 459 -3.42 -32.16 17.85
C ASP A 459 -2.27 -31.68 18.74
N LYS A 460 -2.25 -32.22 19.97
CA LYS A 460 -1.32 -31.85 21.04
C LYS A 460 0.14 -32.00 20.63
N ARG A 461 0.44 -32.84 19.62
CA ARG A 461 1.80 -33.02 19.10
C ARG A 461 2.38 -31.71 18.54
N TYR A 462 1.53 -30.78 18.10
CA TYR A 462 1.95 -29.52 17.48
C TYR A 462 1.79 -28.28 18.37
N PHE A 463 1.39 -28.42 19.64
CA PHE A 463 1.18 -27.27 20.53
C PHE A 463 2.47 -26.45 20.74
N HIS A 464 3.61 -27.14 20.77
CA HIS A 464 4.94 -26.54 20.96
C HIS A 464 5.31 -25.49 19.89
N PHE A 465 4.70 -25.53 18.71
CA PHE A 465 4.90 -24.51 17.67
C PHE A 465 4.47 -23.11 18.09
N PHE A 466 3.63 -23.00 19.12
CA PHE A 466 3.05 -21.74 19.58
C PHE A 466 3.37 -21.43 21.04
N ASP A 467 4.37 -22.09 21.63
CA ASP A 467 4.88 -21.75 22.96
C ASP A 467 5.26 -20.26 23.01
N LYS A 468 5.98 -19.81 21.96
CA LYS A 468 6.27 -18.40 21.67
C LYS A 468 5.31 -17.87 20.61
N LYS A 469 4.70 -16.71 20.87
CA LYS A 469 3.86 -16.01 19.88
C LYS A 469 4.66 -15.65 18.63
N SER A 470 4.05 -15.77 17.45
CA SER A 470 4.63 -15.31 16.19
C SER A 470 4.38 -13.81 16.01
N THR A 471 5.40 -13.08 15.56
CA THR A 471 5.27 -11.67 15.16
C THR A 471 4.74 -11.50 13.74
N HIS A 472 4.45 -12.60 13.04
CA HIS A 472 3.94 -12.57 11.67
C HIS A 472 2.57 -11.86 11.62
N PRO A 473 2.36 -10.91 10.71
CA PRO A 473 1.08 -10.21 10.57
C PRO A 473 -0.07 -11.16 10.22
N THR A 474 -1.14 -11.08 11.01
CA THR A 474 -2.30 -11.97 10.85
C THR A 474 -3.63 -11.23 11.02
N VAL A 475 -4.60 -11.65 10.20
CA VAL A 475 -5.99 -11.18 10.29
C VAL A 475 -6.90 -12.39 10.48
N PHE A 476 -7.75 -12.37 11.49
CA PHE A 476 -8.76 -13.38 11.76
C PHE A 476 -10.15 -12.82 11.47
N VAL A 477 -10.96 -13.60 10.76
CA VAL A 477 -12.36 -13.29 10.47
C VAL A 477 -13.19 -14.51 10.85
N GLY A 478 -14.15 -14.35 11.76
CA GLY A 478 -15.02 -15.45 12.20
C GLY A 478 -16.49 -15.06 12.29
N GLY A 479 -17.37 -15.99 11.98
CA GLY A 479 -18.81 -15.85 12.16
C GLY A 479 -19.22 -16.17 13.60
N THR A 480 -19.98 -15.33 14.29
CA THR A 480 -20.40 -15.57 15.68
C THR A 480 -21.51 -16.61 15.79
N GLU A 481 -22.12 -17.00 14.67
CA GLU A 481 -23.08 -18.11 14.60
C GLU A 481 -22.44 -19.39 14.04
N ASP A 482 -21.12 -19.37 13.85
CA ASP A 482 -20.32 -20.54 13.48
C ASP A 482 -20.21 -21.45 14.71
N GLU A 483 -20.52 -22.73 14.55
CA GLU A 483 -20.39 -23.71 15.64
C GLU A 483 -18.93 -23.87 16.10
N TYR A 484 -17.97 -23.51 15.26
CA TYR A 484 -16.55 -23.48 15.57
C TYR A 484 -16.07 -22.13 16.15
N TYR A 485 -16.96 -21.14 16.31
CA TYR A 485 -16.58 -19.81 16.78
C TYR A 485 -15.97 -19.85 18.19
N ASP A 486 -16.69 -20.42 19.15
CA ASP A 486 -16.21 -20.55 20.52
C ASP A 486 -15.04 -21.52 20.59
N TYR A 487 -15.04 -22.54 19.73
CA TYR A 487 -13.96 -23.50 19.60
C TYR A 487 -12.63 -22.85 19.21
N ALA A 488 -12.64 -21.80 18.41
CA ALA A 488 -11.42 -21.07 18.11
C ALA A 488 -10.87 -20.28 19.32
N ARG A 489 -11.75 -19.96 20.28
CA ARG A 489 -11.52 -18.99 21.37
C ARG A 489 -11.30 -19.60 22.74
N ASP A 490 -11.70 -20.84 22.97
CA ASP A 490 -11.50 -21.55 24.24
C ASP A 490 -10.12 -22.25 24.31
N GLY A 491 -9.54 -22.59 23.15
CA GLY A 491 -8.20 -23.15 23.00
C GLY A 491 -8.04 -24.62 23.40
N PHE A 492 -9.10 -25.31 23.87
CA PHE A 492 -9.11 -26.75 24.23
C PHE A 492 -7.82 -27.30 24.88
N GLY A 493 -7.37 -26.69 25.97
CA GLY A 493 -6.16 -27.11 26.69
C GLY A 493 -4.84 -26.57 26.12
N ASN A 494 -4.90 -25.72 25.10
CA ASN A 494 -3.87 -24.79 24.69
C ASN A 494 -4.35 -23.34 24.96
N ARG A 495 -4.06 -22.42 24.05
CA ARG A 495 -4.46 -21.01 24.08
C ARG A 495 -5.39 -20.70 22.89
N PRO A 496 -6.26 -19.69 23.00
CA PRO A 496 -7.10 -19.21 21.89
C PRO A 496 -6.26 -18.92 20.64
N GLN A 497 -6.80 -19.15 19.44
CA GLN A 497 -6.01 -19.07 18.21
C GLN A 497 -5.36 -17.69 17.98
N GLU A 498 -6.05 -16.60 18.38
CA GLU A 498 -5.52 -15.25 18.27
C GLU A 498 -4.28 -15.05 19.17
N GLN A 499 -4.12 -15.87 20.21
CA GLN A 499 -2.95 -15.80 21.09
C GLN A 499 -1.72 -16.52 20.52
N TYR A 500 -1.82 -17.13 19.34
CA TYR A 500 -0.66 -17.62 18.58
C TYR A 500 0.19 -16.48 18.01
N TYR A 501 -0.38 -15.29 17.87
CA TYR A 501 0.24 -14.15 17.18
C TYR A 501 0.34 -12.92 18.08
N VAL A 502 1.28 -12.04 17.76
CA VAL A 502 1.42 -10.73 18.40
C VAL A 502 0.54 -9.73 17.67
N ASN A 503 -0.42 -9.14 18.37
CA ASN A 503 -1.32 -8.09 17.88
C ASN A 503 -2.07 -8.45 16.58
N PRO A 504 -2.74 -9.61 16.49
CA PRO A 504 -3.56 -9.91 15.31
C PRO A 504 -4.74 -8.94 15.18
N LEU A 505 -5.16 -8.63 13.95
CA LEU A 505 -6.46 -8.02 13.71
C LEU A 505 -7.53 -9.12 13.82
N VAL A 506 -8.51 -8.96 14.71
CA VAL A 506 -9.60 -9.92 14.90
C VAL A 506 -10.93 -9.26 14.56
N LEU A 507 -11.63 -9.81 13.57
CA LEU A 507 -12.90 -9.32 13.06
C LEU A 507 -13.97 -10.41 13.20
N SER A 508 -15.21 -9.99 13.44
CA SER A 508 -16.35 -10.90 13.48
C SER A 508 -17.57 -10.37 12.73
N HIS A 509 -18.42 -11.30 12.30
CA HIS A 509 -19.74 -11.06 11.69
C HIS A 509 -20.80 -12.01 12.27
N GLY A 510 -22.08 -11.67 12.16
CA GLY A 510 -23.19 -12.49 12.66
C GLY A 510 -23.68 -13.54 11.69
N GLN A 511 -22.78 -14.30 11.06
CA GLN A 511 -23.16 -15.41 10.18
C GLN A 511 -22.49 -16.70 10.66
N SER A 512 -22.81 -17.83 10.01
CA SER A 512 -22.28 -19.14 10.38
C SER A 512 -20.87 -19.39 9.80
N HIS A 513 -20.52 -20.65 9.55
CA HIS A 513 -19.21 -21.10 9.02
C HIS A 513 -19.03 -20.74 7.54
N GLU A 514 -18.97 -19.45 7.23
CA GLU A 514 -18.89 -18.92 5.86
C GLU A 514 -18.12 -17.60 5.78
N PHE A 515 -17.80 -17.18 4.57
CA PHE A 515 -17.28 -15.83 4.32
C PHE A 515 -18.38 -14.77 4.55
N PRO A 516 -18.06 -13.57 5.08
CA PRO A 516 -19.05 -12.51 5.27
C PRO A 516 -19.78 -12.15 3.96
N THR A 517 -21.10 -12.15 3.96
CA THR A 517 -21.92 -11.79 2.78
C THR A 517 -22.96 -10.70 3.05
N VAL A 518 -23.28 -10.43 4.31
CA VAL A 518 -24.33 -9.47 4.68
C VAL A 518 -23.77 -8.05 4.87
N ASN A 519 -24.24 -7.11 4.04
CA ASN A 519 -23.90 -5.70 4.13
C ASN A 519 -24.71 -4.96 5.21
N PRO A 520 -24.18 -3.89 5.84
CA PRO A 520 -22.90 -3.23 5.53
C PRO A 520 -21.68 -3.93 6.13
N ARG A 521 -21.89 -4.88 7.04
CA ARG A 521 -20.81 -5.48 7.84
C ARG A 521 -19.77 -6.23 6.99
N ALA A 522 -20.20 -6.97 5.98
CA ALA A 522 -19.29 -7.67 5.08
C ALA A 522 -18.32 -6.70 4.39
N ARG A 523 -18.82 -5.58 3.86
CA ARG A 523 -17.98 -4.53 3.25
C ARG A 523 -16.98 -3.95 4.25
N GLU A 524 -17.41 -3.60 5.46
CA GLU A 524 -16.51 -3.07 6.50
C GLU A 524 -15.38 -4.04 6.85
N ILE A 525 -15.69 -5.33 6.94
CA ILE A 525 -14.70 -6.38 7.20
C ILE A 525 -13.72 -6.46 6.03
N TYR A 526 -14.21 -6.52 4.80
CA TYR A 526 -13.33 -6.61 3.64
C TYR A 526 -12.48 -5.36 3.46
N ASP A 527 -13.00 -4.16 3.72
CA ASP A 527 -12.23 -2.92 3.69
C ASP A 527 -11.08 -2.97 4.71
N GLN A 528 -11.32 -3.48 5.92
CA GLN A 528 -10.27 -3.65 6.94
C GLN A 528 -9.26 -4.75 6.60
N VAL A 529 -9.71 -5.90 6.08
CA VAL A 529 -8.81 -6.96 5.60
C VAL A 529 -7.92 -6.44 4.47
N CYS A 530 -8.49 -5.71 3.52
CA CYS A 530 -7.73 -5.10 2.43
C CYS A 530 -6.72 -4.08 2.98
N ALA A 531 -7.13 -3.23 3.93
CA ALA A 531 -6.24 -2.26 4.56
C ALA A 531 -5.03 -2.95 5.22
N GLU A 532 -5.23 -4.05 5.94
CA GLU A 532 -4.12 -4.81 6.53
C GLU A 532 -3.24 -5.52 5.49
N ILE A 533 -3.83 -6.08 4.43
CA ILE A 533 -3.06 -6.62 3.30
C ILE A 533 -2.16 -5.53 2.70
N TRP A 534 -2.72 -4.36 2.38
CA TRP A 534 -1.97 -3.23 1.81
C TRP A 534 -0.98 -2.60 2.79
N ARG A 535 -1.24 -2.68 4.10
CA ARG A 535 -0.30 -2.21 5.11
C ARG A 535 0.98 -3.05 5.13
N HIS A 536 0.86 -4.35 4.89
CA HIS A 536 1.96 -5.30 4.99
C HIS A 536 2.62 -5.63 3.65
N CYS A 537 1.92 -5.44 2.52
CA CYS A 537 2.37 -5.74 1.16
C CYS A 537 2.80 -4.48 0.41
#